data_AF-A0A0F5ILD3-F1
#
_entry.id   AF-A0A0F5ILD3-F1
#
_cell.length_a   1.000
_cell.length_b   1.000
_cell.length_c   1.000
_cell.angle_alpha   90.00
_cell.angle_beta   90.00
_cell.angle_gamma   90.00
#
_symmetry.space_group_name_H-M   'P 1'
#
loop_
_entity.id
_entity.type
_entity.pdbx_description
1 polymer ?
#
loop_
_entity_poly.entity_id
_entity_poly.type
_entity_poly.pdbx_seq_one_letter_code
_entity_poly.pdbx_strand_id
1 'polypeptide(L)' 'MNKLLRTELFNLLIEKSKEEVNNNVMQNAYDEFIEKIRDISNENDYSTTYRILVATRIEIASLETIPLYGQGGKCA' A
#
# COMPACT_ATOMS: atom_id res chain seq x y z
N MET A 1 18.60 5.49 4.80
CA MET A 1 17.57 6.13 3.95
C MET A 1 17.95 6.25 2.48
N ASN A 2 19.03 6.95 2.11
CA ASN A 2 19.37 7.26 0.70
C ASN A 2 19.61 6.06 -0.23
N LYS A 3 20.00 4.88 0.29
CA LYS A 3 20.19 3.68 -0.52
C LYS A 3 18.87 2.95 -0.80
N LEU A 4 17.91 3.06 0.13
CA LEU A 4 16.57 2.47 0.03
C LEU A 4 15.72 3.27 -0.96
N LEU A 5 15.75 4.61 -0.87
CA LEU A 5 15.07 5.53 -1.79
C LEU A 5 15.62 5.50 -3.23
N ARG A 6 16.76 4.84 -3.46
CA ARG A 6 17.42 4.75 -4.77
C ARG A 6 17.17 3.41 -5.46
N THR A 7 16.29 2.58 -4.91
CA THR A 7 15.84 1.37 -5.62
C THR A 7 14.88 1.76 -6.74
N GLU A 8 14.86 0.97 -7.81
CA GLU A 8 13.97 1.19 -8.95
C GLU A 8 12.49 1.25 -8.53
N LEU A 9 12.11 0.46 -7.53
CA LEU A 9 10.76 0.47 -6.96
C LEU A 9 10.38 1.85 -6.41
N PHE A 10 11.22 2.48 -5.59
CA PHE A 10 10.89 3.79 -5.02
C PHE A 10 10.88 4.89 -6.09
N ASN A 11 11.74 4.81 -7.11
CA ASN A 11 11.68 5.75 -8.23
C ASN A 11 10.36 5.63 -9.00
N LEU A 12 9.89 4.40 -9.27
CA LEU A 12 8.59 4.14 -9.90
C LEU A 12 7.43 4.69 -9.07
N LEU A 13 7.45 4.47 -7.75
CA LEU A 13 6.42 5.00 -6.85
C LEU A 13 6.45 6.53 -6.78
N ILE A 14 7.63 7.15 -6.77
CA ILE A 14 7.78 8.61 -6.77
C ILE A 14 7.25 9.19 -8.08
N GLU A 15 7.59 8.63 -9.24
CA GLU A 15 7.04 9.09 -10.52
C GLU A 15 5.52 8.96 -10.57
N LYS A 16 4.97 7.82 -10.12
CA LYS A 16 3.52 7.62 -10.04
C LYS A 16 2.83 8.55 -9.06
N SER A 17 3.49 8.93 -7.96
CA SER A 17 2.92 9.87 -6.98
C SER A 17 2.74 11.29 -7.51
N LYS A 18 3.36 11.64 -8.65
CA LYS A 18 3.19 12.94 -9.30
C LYS A 18 1.90 13.04 -10.12
N GLU A 19 1.24 11.91 -10.40
CA GLU A 19 -0.02 11.89 -11.13
C GLU A 19 -1.15 12.45 -10.25
N GLU A 20 -2.07 13.21 -10.87
CA GLU A 20 -3.20 13.79 -10.15
C GLU A 20 -4.21 12.68 -9.77
N VAL A 21 -4.37 12.45 -8.48
CA VAL A 21 -5.31 11.46 -7.95
C VAL A 21 -6.68 12.11 -7.81
N ASN A 22 -7.61 11.69 -8.65
CA ASN A 22 -9.03 12.05 -8.54
C ASN A 22 -9.89 10.82 -8.18
N ASN A 23 -11.16 11.05 -7.87
CA ASN A 23 -12.09 9.99 -7.45
C ASN A 23 -12.20 8.85 -8.47
N ASN A 24 -12.11 9.14 -9.77
CA ASN A 24 -12.18 8.13 -10.81
C ASN A 24 -10.93 7.24 -10.85
N VAL A 25 -9.74 7.84 -10.68
CA VAL A 25 -8.48 7.10 -10.57
C VAL A 25 -8.49 6.19 -9.34
N MET A 26 -8.99 6.68 -8.20
CA MET A 26 -9.11 5.87 -6.98
C MET A 26 -10.11 4.73 -7.14
N GLN A 27 -11.27 4.98 -7.76
CA GLN A 27 -12.27 3.95 -7.99
C GLN A 27 -11.73 2.86 -8.91
N ASN A 28 -11.09 3.24 -10.02
CA ASN A 28 -10.49 2.28 -10.96
C ASN A 28 -9.42 1.41 -10.27
N ALA A 29 -8.55 2.01 -9.46
CA ALA A 29 -7.51 1.28 -8.72
C ALA A 29 -8.12 0.32 -7.68
N TYR A 30 -9.21 0.72 -7.02
CA TYR A 30 -9.93 -0.15 -6.10
C TYR A 30 -10.57 -1.34 -6.82
N ASP A 31 -11.22 -1.09 -7.97
CA ASP A 31 -11.86 -2.14 -8.76
C ASP A 31 -10.81 -3.15 -9.29
N GLU A 32 -9.67 -2.68 -9.80
CA GLU A 32 -8.54 -3.52 -10.21
C GLU A 32 -7.98 -4.35 -9.04
N PHE A 33 -7.87 -3.75 -7.86
CA PHE A 33 -7.43 -4.45 -6.65
C PHE A 33 -8.40 -5.58 -6.27
N ILE A 34 -9.71 -5.32 -6.29
CA ILE A 34 -10.73 -6.33 -5.97
C ILE A 34 -10.72 -7.48 -6.98
N GLU A 35 -10.59 -7.20 -8.28
CA GLU A 35 -10.47 -8.25 -9.30
C GLU A 35 -9.21 -9.08 -9.07
N LYS A 36 -8.07 -8.46 -8.72
CA LYS A 36 -6.85 -9.22 -8.42
C LYS A 36 -6.98 -10.11 -7.19
N ILE A 37 -7.67 -9.63 -6.15
CA ILE A 37 -8.01 -10.45 -4.98
C ILE A 37 -8.94 -11.60 -5.37
N ARG A 38 -9.93 -11.36 -6.24
CA ARG A 38 -10.83 -12.42 -6.73
C ARG A 38 -10.06 -13.50 -7.50
N ASP A 39 -9.14 -13.10 -8.38
CA ASP A 39 -8.29 -14.04 -9.12
C ASP A 39 -7.45 -14.91 -8.19
N ILE A 40 -6.75 -14.29 -7.23
CA ILE A 40 -5.88 -15.00 -6.28
C ILE A 40 -6.72 -15.86 -5.30
N SER A 41 -7.92 -15.41 -4.94
CA SER A 41 -8.82 -16.15 -4.03
C SER A 41 -9.54 -17.33 -4.68
N ASN A 42 -9.67 -17.34 -6.00
CA ASN A 42 -10.23 -18.45 -6.77
C ASN A 42 -9.21 -19.57 -7.07
N GLU A 43 -7.91 -19.34 -6.85
CA GLU A 43 -6.95 -20.44 -6.79
C GLU A 43 -7.23 -21.28 -5.54
N ASN A 44 -7.03 -22.61 -5.64
CA ASN A 44 -7.35 -23.62 -4.60
C ASN A 44 -6.61 -23.43 -3.26
N ASP A 45 -5.87 -22.34 -3.09
CA ASP A 45 -5.00 -22.06 -1.96
C ASP A 45 -5.53 -20.90 -1.12
N TYR A 46 -6.76 -21.05 -0.64
CA TYR A 46 -7.42 -20.14 0.29
C TYR A 46 -6.53 -19.74 1.47
N SER A 47 -5.64 -20.65 1.92
CA SER A 47 -4.66 -20.38 2.97
C SER A 47 -3.67 -19.29 2.57
N THR A 48 -3.14 -19.34 1.35
CA THR A 48 -2.22 -18.34 0.81
C THR A 48 -2.91 -16.99 0.65
N THR A 49 -4.12 -16.96 0.08
CA THR A 49 -4.92 -15.73 -0.06
C THR A 49 -5.27 -15.11 1.29
N TYR A 50 -5.70 -15.92 2.26
CA TYR A 50 -6.01 -15.46 3.61
C TYR A 50 -4.77 -14.89 4.30
N ARG A 51 -3.61 -15.54 4.17
CA ARG A 51 -2.34 -15.05 4.74
C ARG A 51 -1.91 -13.73 4.10
N ILE A 52 -2.06 -13.56 2.79
CA ILE A 52 -1.78 -12.30 2.08
C ILE A 52 -2.71 -11.19 2.60
N LEU A 53 -4.03 -11.42 2.62
CA LEU A 53 -5.00 -10.42 3.10
C LEU A 53 -4.78 -10.02 4.56
N VAL A 54 -4.49 -10.99 5.43
CA VAL A 54 -4.19 -10.73 6.85
C VAL A 54 -2.88 -9.97 7.00
N ALA A 55 -1.84 -10.31 6.24
CA ALA A 55 -0.56 -9.58 6.26
C ALA A 55 -0.74 -8.14 5.77
N THR A 56 -1.44 -7.91 4.65
CA THR A 56 -1.75 -6.56 4.16
C THR A 56 -2.56 -5.74 5.17
N ARG A 57 -3.54 -6.36 5.85
CA ARG A 57 -4.30 -5.68 6.91
C ARG A 57 -3.42 -5.30 8.10
N ILE A 58 -2.48 -6.16 8.51
CA ILE A 58 -1.52 -5.86 9.57
C ILE A 58 -0.56 -4.75 9.13
N GLU A 59 -0.09 -4.75 7.89
CA GLU A 59 0.77 -3.68 7.36
C GLU A 59 0.01 -2.33 7.30
N ILE A 60 -1.24 -2.31 6.84
CA ILE A 60 -2.08 -1.08 6.85
C ILE A 60 -2.36 -0.61 8.27
N ALA A 61 -2.79 -1.51 9.16
CA ALA A 61 -2.99 -1.17 10.58
C ALA A 61 -1.67 -0.71 11.23
N SER A 62 -0.53 -1.27 10.82
CA SER A 62 0.79 -0.79 11.24
C SER A 62 1.07 0.62 10.72
N LEU A 63 0.64 0.98 9.51
CA LEU A 63 0.75 2.36 8.99
C LEU A 63 -0.18 3.33 9.73
N GLU A 64 -1.37 2.88 10.14
CA GLU A 64 -2.31 3.66 10.96
C GLU A 64 -1.84 3.81 12.41
N THR A 65 -1.15 2.80 12.95
CA THR A 65 -0.70 2.75 14.36
C THR A 65 0.73 3.23 14.55
N ILE A 66 1.54 3.35 13.48
CA ILE A 66 2.71 4.22 13.51
C ILE A 66 2.16 5.60 13.86
N PRO A 67 2.48 6.15 15.05
CA PRO A 67 2.13 7.53 15.29
C PRO A 67 2.79 8.32 14.15
N LEU A 68 2.11 9.34 13.62
CA LEU A 68 2.71 10.38 12.79
C LEU A 68 3.76 11.17 13.62
N TYR A 69 4.63 10.45 14.34
CA TYR A 69 5.62 10.87 15.30
C TYR A 69 6.78 11.43 14.51
N GLY A 70 6.53 12.67 14.10
CA GLY A 70 7.31 13.45 13.17
C GLY A 70 6.62 14.76 12.82
N GLN A 71 5.32 14.90 13.12
CA GLN A 71 4.56 16.11 12.81
C GLN A 71 4.12 16.85 14.08
N GLY A 72 5.08 17.51 14.75
CA GLY A 72 4.75 18.58 15.69
C GLY A 72 5.69 18.74 16.89
N GLY A 73 6.75 19.53 16.70
CA GLY A 73 7.37 20.29 17.78
C GLY A 73 8.52 19.60 18.53
N LYS A 74 9.71 20.19 18.41
CA LYS A 74 10.77 20.02 19.42
C LYS A 74 10.20 20.47 20.77
N CYS A 75 10.09 19.58 21.74
CA CYS A 75 9.94 19.98 23.13
C CYS A 75 11.34 20.28 23.70
N ALA A 76 11.42 21.36 24.49
CA ALA A 76 12.63 22.04 24.97
C ALA A 76 13.65 21.14 25.68
#